data_AF-A0A380PNH2-F1
#
_entry.id   AF-A0A380PNH2-F1
#
_cell.length_a   1.000
_cell.length_b   1.000
_cell.length_c   1.000
_cell.angle_alpha   90.00
_cell.angle_beta   90.00
_cell.angle_gamma   90.00
#
_symmetry.space_group_name_H-M   'P 1'
#
loop_
_entity.id
_entity.type
_entity.pdbx_description
1 polymer ?
#
loop_
_entity_poly.entity_id
_entity_poly.type
_entity_poly.pdbx_seq_one_letter_code
_entity_poly.pdbx_strand_id
1 'polypeptide(L)'
;MKSPCLQIANAILRTHITDMGHLAHHTIEKNGVLSLKTNLHAREKKAIASNTLAGLSMITAIAWQLGENNLATFHQLNIATQEFRESGVIPQPFNDEVPTCQDS
;
A
#
# COMPACT_ATOMS: atom_id res chain seq x y z
N MET A 1 1.61 -5.72 22.08
CA MET A 1 1.55 -6.76 21.03
C MET A 1 1.59 -6.06 19.69
N LYS A 2 2.25 -6.65 18.68
CA LYS A 2 2.27 -6.07 17.32
C LYS A 2 0.83 -6.00 16.79
N SER A 3 0.43 -4.87 16.20
CA SER A 3 -0.90 -4.74 15.58
C SER A 3 -0.96 -5.61 14.32
N PRO A 4 -1.81 -6.65 14.27
CA PRO A 4 -2.02 -7.42 13.06
C PRO A 4 -2.48 -6.53 11.90
N CYS A 5 -3.29 -5.51 12.18
CA CYS A 5 -3.76 -4.56 11.17
C CYS A 5 -2.61 -3.75 10.55
N LEU A 6 -1.63 -3.28 11.33
CA LEU A 6 -0.45 -2.60 10.78
C LEU A 6 0.42 -3.52 9.92
N GLN A 7 0.58 -4.79 10.31
CA GLN A 7 1.32 -5.77 9.51
C GLN A 7 0.66 -6.05 8.17
N ILE A 8 -0.66 -6.21 8.15
CA ILE A 8 -1.44 -6.41 6.92
C ILE A 8 -1.37 -5.16 6.05
N ALA A 9 -1.48 -3.96 6.64
CA ALA A 9 -1.31 -2.71 5.91
C ALA A 9 0.07 -2.60 5.26
N ASN A 10 1.15 -2.98 5.97
CA ASN A 10 2.49 -3.04 5.41
C ASN A 10 2.62 -4.04 4.24
N ALA A 11 1.95 -5.18 4.31
CA ALA A 11 1.92 -6.15 3.20
C ALA A 11 1.21 -5.58 1.96
N ILE A 12 0.11 -4.84 2.15
CA ILE A 12 -0.60 -4.14 1.08
C ILE A 12 0.30 -3.08 0.43
N LEU A 13 1.02 -2.28 1.22
CA LEU A 13 1.96 -1.28 0.71
C LEU A 13 3.13 -1.91 -0.07
N ARG A 14 3.68 -3.04 0.42
CA ARG A 14 4.72 -3.78 -0.30
C ARG A 14 4.21 -4.30 -1.65
N THR A 15 2.99 -4.83 -1.69
CA THR A 15 2.37 -5.30 -2.93
C THR A 15 2.23 -4.17 -3.95
N HIS A 16 1.78 -2.97 -3.52
CA HIS A 16 1.75 -1.79 -4.38
C HIS A 16 3.12 -1.46 -4.99
N ILE A 17 4.17 -1.44 -4.18
CA ILE A 17 5.54 -1.12 -4.62
C ILE A 17 6.01 -2.14 -5.65
N THR A 18 5.78 -3.44 -5.39
CA THR A 18 6.12 -4.52 -6.32
C THR A 18 5.36 -4.37 -7.65
N ASP A 19 4.05 -4.15 -7.62
CA ASP A 19 3.22 -4.00 -8.82
C ASP A 19 3.63 -2.78 -9.66
N MET A 20 3.91 -1.65 -9.00
CA MET A 20 4.43 -0.45 -9.66
C MET A 20 5.82 -0.67 -10.27
N GLY A 21 6.69 -1.42 -9.60
CA GLY A 21 8.01 -1.80 -10.10
C GLY A 21 7.93 -2.70 -11.34
N HIS A 22 7.03 -3.70 -11.33
CA HIS A 22 6.75 -4.56 -12.49
C HIS A 22 6.23 -3.76 -13.68
N LEU A 23 5.30 -2.83 -13.42
CA LEU A 23 4.76 -1.93 -14.44
C LEU A 23 5.84 -1.04 -15.06
N ALA A 24 6.78 -0.54 -14.26
CA ALA A 24 7.92 0.24 -14.74
C ALA A 24 8.87 -0.59 -15.62
N HIS A 25 9.22 -1.81 -15.20
CA HIS A 25 10.08 -2.72 -15.96
C HIS A 25 9.49 -3.09 -17.33
N HIS A 26 8.21 -3.47 -17.38
CA HIS A 26 7.53 -3.78 -18.65
C HIS A 26 7.44 -2.59 -19.60
N THR A 27 7.49 -1.36 -19.07
CA THR A 27 7.49 -0.16 -19.90
C THR A 27 8.82 0.04 -20.61
N ILE A 28 9.95 -0.31 -19.99
CA ILE A 28 11.30 -0.15 -20.56
C ILE A 28 11.54 -1.13 -21.73
N GLU A 29 11.06 -2.37 -21.63
CA GLU A 29 11.34 -3.42 -22.63
C GLU A 29 10.60 -3.27 -23.97
N LYS A 30 9.53 -2.47 -24.03
CA LYS A 30 8.55 -2.49 -25.15
C LYS A 30 8.47 -1.20 -25.98
N ASN A 31 9.55 -0.45 -26.17
CA ASN A 31 9.51 0.91 -26.78
C ASN A 31 9.26 0.96 -28.31
N GLY A 32 8.42 0.08 -28.87
CA GLY A 32 8.07 0.08 -30.30
C GLY A 32 6.71 0.70 -30.67
N VAL A 33 5.76 0.89 -29.73
CA VAL A 33 4.39 1.33 -30.04
C VAL A 33 3.88 2.31 -28.97
N LEU A 34 3.89 3.62 -29.27
CA LEU A 34 3.88 4.67 -28.24
C LEU A 34 2.50 5.09 -27.67
N SER A 35 1.41 5.10 -28.45
CA SER A 35 0.15 5.75 -27.99
C SER A 35 -0.83 4.81 -27.24
N LEU A 36 -1.01 3.56 -27.68
CA LEU A 36 -1.89 2.61 -26.99
C LEU A 36 -1.30 2.20 -25.62
N LYS A 37 0.03 2.21 -25.52
CA LYS A 37 0.79 1.81 -24.34
C LYS A 37 0.69 2.81 -23.19
N THR A 38 0.66 4.11 -23.46
CA THR A 38 0.53 5.14 -22.42
C THR A 38 -0.83 5.09 -21.72
N ASN A 39 -1.91 4.86 -22.47
CA ASN A 39 -3.25 4.71 -21.91
C ASN A 39 -3.41 3.42 -21.10
N LEU A 40 -2.84 2.31 -21.56
CA LEU A 40 -2.80 1.04 -20.80
C LEU A 40 -2.02 1.20 -19.50
N HIS A 41 -0.84 1.82 -19.57
CA HIS A 41 0.01 2.09 -18.40
C HIS A 41 -0.69 2.98 -17.36
N ALA A 42 -1.37 4.04 -17.80
CA ALA A 42 -2.15 4.91 -16.92
C ALA A 42 -3.32 4.16 -16.25
N ARG A 43 -3.98 3.27 -16.99
CA ARG A 43 -5.06 2.42 -16.46
C ARG A 43 -4.55 1.42 -15.43
N GLU A 44 -3.44 0.75 -15.70
CA GLU A 44 -2.81 -0.21 -14.78
C GLU A 44 -2.35 0.49 -13.50
N LYS A 45 -1.69 1.65 -13.62
CA LYS A 45 -1.32 2.49 -12.47
C LYS A 45 -2.54 2.85 -11.61
N LYS A 46 -3.65 3.25 -12.24
CA LYS A 46 -4.90 3.55 -11.54
C LYS A 46 -5.49 2.33 -10.85
N ALA A 47 -5.43 1.16 -11.49
CA ALA A 47 -5.91 -0.09 -10.91
C ALA A 47 -5.09 -0.47 -9.66
N ILE A 48 -3.77 -0.41 -9.74
CA ILE A 48 -2.87 -0.67 -8.60
C ILE A 48 -3.20 0.27 -7.44
N ALA A 49 -3.27 1.59 -7.68
CA ALA A 49 -3.61 2.56 -6.65
C ALA A 49 -5.01 2.32 -6.03
N SER A 50 -6.00 1.98 -6.85
CA SER A 50 -7.36 1.70 -6.39
C SER A 50 -7.43 0.44 -5.53
N ASN A 51 -6.69 -0.62 -5.91
CA ASN A 51 -6.60 -1.85 -5.13
C ASN A 51 -5.91 -1.60 -3.77
N THR A 52 -4.83 -0.81 -3.76
CA THR A 52 -4.16 -0.41 -2.52
C THR A 52 -5.11 0.36 -1.61
N LEU A 53 -5.86 1.34 -2.15
CA LEU A 53 -6.81 2.13 -1.37
C LEU A 53 -7.95 1.27 -0.79
N ALA A 54 -8.46 0.32 -1.57
CA ALA A 54 -9.48 -0.62 -1.10
C ALA A 54 -8.95 -1.51 0.05
N GLY A 55 -7.74 -2.04 -0.09
CA GLY A 55 -7.09 -2.84 0.95
C GLY A 55 -6.86 -2.05 2.24
N LEU A 56 -6.33 -0.82 2.13
CA LEU A 56 -6.11 0.06 3.27
C LEU A 56 -7.42 0.47 3.95
N SER A 57 -8.47 0.76 3.17
CA SER A 57 -9.80 1.08 3.72
C SER A 57 -10.39 -0.12 4.48
N MET A 58 -10.25 -1.33 3.94
CA MET A 58 -10.74 -2.56 4.57
C MET A 58 -10.02 -2.81 5.90
N ILE A 59 -8.68 -2.72 5.93
CA ILE A 59 -7.93 -2.98 7.17
C ILE A 59 -8.14 -1.89 8.22
N THR A 60 -8.38 -0.64 7.79
CA THR A 60 -8.79 0.46 8.69
C THR A 60 -10.12 0.14 9.38
N ALA A 61 -11.11 -0.37 8.64
CA ALA A 61 -12.40 -0.75 9.22
C ALA A 61 -12.28 -1.91 10.21
N ILE A 62 -11.42 -2.89 9.92
CA ILE A 62 -11.12 -4.01 10.84
C ILE A 62 -10.44 -3.50 12.11
N ALA A 63 -9.46 -2.60 11.99
CA ALA A 63 -8.78 -2.01 13.15
C ALA A 63 -9.75 -1.26 14.09
N TRP A 64 -10.74 -0.57 13.51
CA TRP A 64 -11.84 0.04 14.28
C TRP A 64 -12.67 -0.99 15.03
N GLN A 65 -13.11 -2.05 14.34
CA GLN A 65 -13.96 -3.10 14.91
C GLN A 65 -13.27 -3.87 16.04
N LEU A 66 -11.98 -4.11 15.90
CA LEU A 66 -11.17 -4.82 16.91
C LEU A 66 -10.78 -3.93 18.09
N GLY A 67 -10.94 -2.61 17.99
CA GLY A 67 -10.48 -1.68 19.02
C GLY A 67 -8.97 -1.77 19.29
N GLU A 68 -8.18 -2.17 18.29
CA GLU A 68 -6.75 -2.47 18.45
C GLU A 68 -6.01 -1.27 19.04
N ASN A 69 -5.24 -1.53 20.11
CA ASN A 69 -4.42 -0.53 20.80
C ASN A 69 -5.20 0.74 21.17
N ASN A 70 -6.42 0.58 21.68
CA ASN A 70 -7.29 1.70 22.04
C ASN A 70 -7.51 2.68 20.87
N LEU A 71 -7.78 2.13 19.68
CA LEU A 71 -8.02 2.86 18.43
C LEU A 71 -6.82 3.64 17.87
N ALA A 72 -5.65 3.58 18.49
CA ALA A 72 -4.45 4.24 17.96
C ALA A 72 -4.11 3.73 16.54
N THR A 73 -4.19 2.41 16.35
CA THR A 73 -4.00 1.76 15.05
C THR A 73 -5.02 2.24 14.01
N PHE A 74 -6.30 2.37 14.40
CA PHE A 74 -7.34 2.89 13.50
C PHE A 74 -7.02 4.33 13.06
N HIS A 75 -6.68 5.21 14.00
CA HIS A 75 -6.38 6.60 13.67
C HIS A 75 -5.18 6.72 12.73
N GLN A 76 -4.12 5.96 12.99
CA GLN A 76 -2.93 5.92 12.14
C GLN A 76 -3.25 5.43 10.72
N LEU A 77 -3.99 4.32 10.59
CA LEU A 77 -4.41 3.78 9.30
C LEU A 77 -5.35 4.73 8.56
N ASN A 78 -6.29 5.36 9.26
CA ASN A 78 -7.25 6.27 8.67
C ASN A 78 -6.56 7.51 8.09
N ILE A 79 -5.64 8.13 8.84
CA ILE A 79 -4.86 9.28 8.36
C ILE A 79 -4.09 8.91 7.10
N ALA A 80 -3.29 7.84 7.15
CA ALA A 80 -2.50 7.39 6.00
C ALA A 80 -3.37 7.03 4.78
N THR A 81 -4.54 6.42 5.01
CA THR A 81 -5.48 6.07 3.93
C THR A 81 -6.08 7.32 3.28
N GLN A 82 -6.42 8.34 4.06
CA GLN A 82 -6.94 9.61 3.53
C GLN A 82 -5.86 10.40 2.80
N GLU A 83 -4.66 10.50 3.36
CA GLU A 83 -3.53 11.15 2.69
C GLU A 83 -3.24 10.50 1.34
N PHE A 84 -3.25 9.15 1.27
CA PHE A 84 -3.08 8.45 0.00
C PHE A 84 -4.21 8.72 -0.99
N ARG A 85 -5.47 8.74 -0.51
CA ARG A 85 -6.64 9.04 -1.34
C ARG A 85 -6.57 10.44 -1.96
N GLU A 86 -6.16 11.42 -1.17
CA GLU A 86 -6.16 12.83 -1.56
C GLU A 86 -4.94 13.20 -2.41
N SER A 87 -3.76 12.76 -2.00
CA SER A 87 -2.50 13.14 -2.63
C SER A 87 -2.01 12.15 -3.69
N GLY A 88 -2.48 10.90 -3.65
CA GLY A 88 -1.94 9.79 -4.44
C GLY A 88 -0.52 9.36 -4.01
N VAL A 89 0.03 9.95 -2.95
CA VAL A 89 1.35 9.60 -2.41
C VAL A 89 1.23 8.37 -1.54
N ILE A 90 1.97 7.32 -1.89
CA ILE A 90 1.97 6.07 -1.12
C ILE A 90 2.43 6.35 0.32
N PRO A 91 1.68 5.88 1.34
CA PRO A 91 2.11 5.99 2.73
C PRO A 91 3.44 5.26 2.96
N GLN A 92 4.26 5.80 3.84
CA GLN A 92 5.41 5.06 4.34
C GLN A 92 4.92 3.81 5.10
N PRO A 93 5.66 2.68 5.01
CA PRO A 93 5.39 1.53 5.87
C PRO A 93 5.30 1.97 7.33
N PHE A 94 4.29 1.47 8.02
CA PHE A 94 4.09 1.74 9.44
C PHE A 94 5.24 1.08 10.20
N ASN A 95 6.09 1.89 10.84
CA ASN A 95 7.23 1.41 11.64
C ASN A 95 6.74 0.47 12.75
N ASP A 96 7.25 -0.77 12.72
CA ASP A 96 7.52 -1.57 13.90
C ASP A 96 9.05 -1.75 13.93
N GLU A 97 9.80 -0.95 14.69
CA GLU A 97 11.13 -1.44 15.08
C GLU A 97 10.93 -2.74 15.87
N VAL A 98 11.43 -3.84 15.34
CA VAL A 98 11.98 -4.91 16.18
C VAL A 98 13.35 -5.23 15.58
N PRO A 99 14.41 -5.28 16.41
CA PRO A 99 15.65 -5.95 16.03
C PRO A 99 15.27 -7.31 15.46
N THR A 100 15.75 -7.63 14.26
CA THR A 100 15.84 -9.03 13.86
C THR A 100 16.47 -9.78 15.02
N CYS A 101 15.78 -10.80 15.57
CA CYS A 101 16.44 -11.75 16.45
C CYS A 101 17.72 -12.16 15.72
N GLN A 102 18.87 -11.77 16.24
CA GLN A 102 20.12 -12.37 15.81
C GLN A 102 19.98 -13.83 16.20
N ASP A 103 20.04 -14.69 15.19
CA ASP A 103 20.08 -16.13 15.36
C ASP A 103 21.14 -16.43 16.43
N SER A 104 20.68 -17.03 17.54
CA SER A 104 21.55 -17.57 18.58
C SER A 104 22.23 -18.83 18.06
#